data_AF-D8QD11-F1
#
_entry.id   AF-D8QD11-F1
#
_cell.length_a   1.000
_cell.length_b   1.000
_cell.length_c   1.000
_cell.angle_alpha   90.00
_cell.angle_beta   90.00
_cell.angle_gamma   90.00
#
_symmetry.space_group_name_H-M   'P 1'
#
loop_
_entity.id
_entity.type
_entity.pdbx_description
1 polymer ?
#
loop_
_entity_poly.entity_id
_entity_poly.type
_entity_poly.pdbx_seq_one_letter_code
_entity_poly.pdbx_strand_id
1 'polypeptide(L)'
;MSYTDKDPKNVARGLKASIANPNVSEDAKDNAARQLDQMGYERPGGQASTATDDEHTNRVISGYKATLHNDNTSDQAKAHAREILDAYDRSGSTEYGVDEHEKRQLAGYKAALSNPRVSEGAKQHARQFLEEHGAL
;
A
#
# COMPACT_ATOMS: atom_id res chain seq x y z
N MET A 1 3.17 18.56 -35.66
CA MET A 1 3.16 17.65 -34.48
C MET A 1 3.53 18.45 -33.24
N SER A 2 2.57 18.69 -32.33
CA SER A 2 2.84 19.33 -31.03
C SER A 2 3.21 18.27 -30.00
N TYR A 3 4.44 18.30 -29.48
CA TYR A 3 4.95 17.36 -28.47
C TYR A 3 4.61 17.84 -27.04
N THR A 4 3.33 18.09 -26.76
CA THR A 4 2.89 18.74 -25.52
C THR A 4 1.89 17.90 -24.73
N ASP A 5 2.17 16.61 -24.58
CA ASP A 5 1.47 15.76 -23.61
C ASP A 5 2.48 14.79 -22.97
N LYS A 6 3.47 15.37 -22.27
CA LYS A 6 4.35 14.57 -21.41
C LYS A 6 3.67 14.44 -20.07
N ASP A 7 3.50 13.20 -19.61
CA ASP A 7 2.98 12.95 -18.27
C ASP A 7 3.84 13.72 -17.24
N PRO A 8 3.24 14.60 -16.42
CA PRO A 8 3.98 15.43 -15.47
C PRO A 8 4.79 14.58 -14.48
N LYS A 9 4.37 13.34 -14.18
CA LYS A 9 5.13 12.42 -13.33
C LYS A 9 6.43 11.97 -14.00
N ASN A 10 6.41 11.75 -15.32
CA ASN A 10 7.60 11.35 -16.06
C ASN A 10 8.59 12.51 -16.19
N VAL A 11 8.09 13.73 -16.39
CA VAL A 11 8.92 14.94 -16.39
C VAL A 11 9.58 15.13 -15.03
N ALA A 12 8.81 15.02 -13.94
CA ALA A 12 9.34 15.12 -12.58
C ALA A 12 10.40 14.05 -12.30
N ARG A 13 10.19 12.80 -12.72
CA ARG A 13 11.21 11.74 -12.59
C ARG A 13 12.52 12.08 -13.31
N GLY A 14 12.43 12.62 -14.53
CA GLY A 14 13.61 13.05 -15.29
C GLY A 14 14.37 14.17 -14.57
N LEU A 15 13.67 15.19 -14.09
CA LEU A 15 14.28 16.30 -13.35
C LEU A 15 14.92 15.84 -12.04
N LYS A 16 14.27 14.92 -11.30
CA LYS A 16 14.86 14.30 -10.10
C LYS A 16 16.15 13.55 -10.42
N ALA A 17 16.18 12.80 -11.53
CA ALA A 17 17.37 12.09 -11.97
C ALA A 17 18.51 13.05 -12.34
N SER A 18 18.20 14.18 -13.00
CA SER A 18 19.19 15.22 -13.31
C SER A 18 19.82 15.82 -12.05
N ILE A 19 19.04 16.04 -10.99
CA ILE A 19 19.54 16.56 -9.71
C ILE A 19 20.50 15.56 -9.03
N ALA A 20 20.19 14.26 -9.09
CA ALA A 20 21.00 13.22 -8.48
C ALA A 20 22.26 12.85 -9.28
N ASN A 21 22.35 13.25 -10.54
CA ASN A 21 23.46 12.86 -11.42
C ASN A 21 24.72 13.70 -11.12
N PRO A 22 25.85 13.07 -10.70
CA PRO A 22 27.09 13.79 -10.41
C PRO A 22 27.72 14.45 -11.64
N ASN A 23 27.37 14.02 -12.85
CA ASN A 23 27.88 14.57 -14.10
C ASN A 23 27.08 15.79 -14.60
N VAL A 24 26.06 16.22 -13.87
CA VAL A 24 25.28 17.42 -14.19
C VAL A 24 25.83 18.61 -13.41
N SER A 25 25.92 19.77 -14.05
CA SER A 25 26.41 21.00 -13.41
C SER A 25 25.46 21.49 -12.33
N GLU A 26 26.00 22.17 -11.31
CA GLU A 26 25.21 22.69 -10.19
C GLU A 26 24.10 23.66 -10.67
N ASP A 27 24.40 24.54 -11.63
CA ASP A 27 23.40 25.44 -12.23
C ASP A 27 22.23 24.67 -12.88
N ALA A 28 22.52 23.54 -13.53
CA ALA A 28 21.49 22.71 -14.16
C ALA A 28 20.67 21.93 -13.13
N LYS A 29 21.30 21.49 -12.03
CA LYS A 29 20.58 20.87 -10.89
C LYS A 29 19.65 21.89 -10.20
N ASP A 30 20.10 23.13 -10.05
CA ASP A 30 19.29 24.19 -9.47
C ASP A 30 18.11 24.58 -10.36
N ASN A 31 18.31 24.63 -11.67
CA ASN A 31 17.21 24.83 -12.61
C ASN A 31 16.19 23.68 -12.53
N ALA A 32 16.65 22.43 -12.56
CA ALA A 32 15.80 21.25 -12.45
C ALA A 32 15.02 21.23 -11.12
N ALA A 33 15.63 21.69 -10.03
CA ALA A 33 14.99 21.81 -8.73
C ALA A 33 13.87 22.87 -8.71
N ARG A 34 14.12 24.05 -9.29
CA ARG A 34 13.08 25.09 -9.43
C ARG A 34 11.92 24.62 -10.29
N GLN A 35 12.21 23.84 -11.33
CA GLN A 35 11.18 23.28 -12.20
C GLN A 35 10.34 22.21 -11.49
N LEU A 36 10.96 21.38 -10.63
CA LEU A 36 10.22 20.45 -9.77
C LEU A 36 9.29 21.18 -8.79
N ASP A 37 9.79 22.24 -8.16
CA ASP A 37 9.02 23.08 -7.23
C ASP A 37 7.81 23.73 -7.92
N GLN A 38 8.02 24.31 -9.11
CA GLN A 38 6.95 24.88 -9.93
C GLN A 38 5.86 23.85 -10.31
N MET A 39 6.25 22.58 -10.47
CA MET A 39 5.33 21.48 -10.76
C MET A 39 4.71 20.85 -9.50
N GLY A 40 5.08 21.31 -8.30
CA GLY A 40 4.60 20.78 -7.02
C GLY A 40 5.21 19.42 -6.62
N TYR A 41 6.36 19.05 -7.18
CA TYR A 41 7.07 17.81 -6.85
C TYR A 41 8.24 18.05 -5.90
N GLU A 42 8.39 17.20 -4.89
CA GLU A 42 9.45 17.33 -3.88
C GLU A 42 10.86 17.13 -4.45
N ARG A 43 11.81 17.94 -3.95
CA ARG A 43 13.23 17.88 -4.31
C ARG A 43 13.86 16.57 -3.79
N PRO A 44 14.66 15.85 -4.59
CA PRO A 44 15.35 14.65 -4.13
C PRO A 44 16.36 15.04 -3.04
N GLY A 45 16.23 14.44 -1.84
CA GLY A 45 17.09 14.73 -0.69
C GLY A 45 16.49 15.65 0.38
N GLY A 46 15.32 16.26 0.13
CA GLY A 46 14.44 16.70 1.22
C GLY A 46 13.85 15.46 1.88
N GLN A 47 13.70 15.44 3.21
CA GLN A 47 13.12 14.29 3.93
C GLN A 47 11.80 13.92 3.27
N ALA A 48 11.80 12.81 2.51
CA ALA A 48 10.64 12.30 1.82
C ALA A 48 9.67 11.79 2.88
N SER A 49 8.73 12.65 3.26
CA SER A 49 7.63 12.30 4.14
C SER A 49 6.71 11.31 3.43
N THR A 50 6.93 10.03 3.73
CA THR A 50 5.89 9.02 3.96
C THR A 50 5.24 8.39 2.71
N ALA A 51 4.81 9.16 1.70
CA ALA A 51 3.96 8.60 0.64
C ALA A 51 4.64 7.62 -0.34
N THR A 52 5.93 7.80 -0.66
CA THR A 52 6.63 6.92 -1.62
C THR A 52 7.19 5.66 -0.97
N ASP A 53 7.51 5.72 0.32
CA ASP A 53 7.99 4.56 1.08
C ASP A 53 6.84 3.58 1.31
N ASP A 54 5.65 4.10 1.62
CA ASP A 54 4.42 3.31 1.77
C ASP A 54 4.03 2.62 0.46
N GLU A 55 4.12 3.29 -0.70
CA GLU A 55 3.79 2.65 -1.99
C GLU A 55 4.80 1.55 -2.35
N HIS A 56 6.10 1.80 -2.14
CA HIS A 56 7.14 0.83 -2.43
C HIS A 56 7.02 -0.40 -1.52
N THR A 57 6.83 -0.18 -0.21
CA THR A 57 6.62 -1.26 0.76
C THR A 57 5.37 -2.07 0.43
N ASN A 58 4.22 -1.41 0.18
CA ASN A 58 2.99 -2.09 -0.23
C ASN A 58 3.18 -2.93 -1.49
N ARG A 59 3.92 -2.42 -2.48
CA ARG A 59 4.23 -3.16 -3.71
C ARG A 59 5.10 -4.38 -3.43
N VAL A 60 6.13 -4.26 -2.60
CA VAL A 60 7.00 -5.38 -2.21
C VAL A 60 6.20 -6.47 -1.48
N ILE A 61 5.35 -6.07 -0.52
CA ILE A 61 4.48 -6.95 0.24
C ILE A 61 3.46 -7.67 -0.66
N SER A 62 2.89 -6.97 -1.64
CA SER A 62 2.01 -7.59 -2.64
C SER A 62 2.73 -8.66 -3.48
N GLY A 63 4.02 -8.46 -3.76
CA GLY A 63 4.86 -9.43 -4.44
C GLY A 63 5.05 -10.70 -3.62
N TYR A 64 5.37 -10.57 -2.33
CA TYR A 64 5.49 -11.73 -1.44
C TYR A 64 4.18 -12.50 -1.27
N LYS A 65 3.03 -11.81 -1.22
CA LYS A 65 1.72 -12.47 -1.25
C LYS A 65 1.52 -13.28 -2.53
N ALA A 66 1.89 -12.72 -3.69
CA ALA A 66 1.82 -13.46 -4.96
C ALA A 66 2.74 -14.69 -4.96
N THR A 67 3.93 -14.62 -4.35
CA THR A 67 4.84 -15.77 -4.20
C THR A 67 4.20 -16.93 -3.46
N LEU A 68 3.35 -16.68 -2.44
CA LEU A 68 2.66 -17.73 -1.69
C LEU A 68 1.59 -18.47 -2.50
N HIS A 69 0.93 -17.77 -3.42
CA HIS A 69 -0.15 -18.31 -4.24
C HIS A 69 0.32 -18.89 -5.58
N ASN A 70 1.58 -18.68 -5.96
CA ASN A 70 2.12 -19.26 -7.17
C ASN A 70 2.53 -20.73 -6.93
N ASP A 71 1.96 -21.65 -7.70
CA ASP A 71 2.30 -23.08 -7.58
C ASP A 71 3.70 -23.41 -8.11
N ASN A 72 4.27 -22.54 -8.95
CA ASN A 72 5.62 -22.70 -9.51
C ASN A 72 6.73 -22.13 -8.62
N THR A 73 6.41 -21.59 -7.44
CA THR A 73 7.44 -21.12 -6.49
C THR A 73 7.84 -22.23 -5.54
N SER A 74 9.12 -22.29 -5.20
CA SER A 74 9.65 -23.30 -4.30
C SER A 74 9.15 -23.12 -2.86
N ASP A 75 9.13 -24.20 -2.10
CA ASP A 75 8.74 -24.16 -0.69
C ASP A 75 9.63 -23.23 0.14
N GLN A 76 10.93 -23.17 -0.18
CA GLN A 76 11.86 -22.25 0.45
C GLN A 76 11.51 -20.78 0.15
N ALA A 77 11.12 -20.46 -1.09
CA ALA A 77 10.69 -19.11 -1.46
C ALA A 77 9.38 -18.73 -0.77
N LYS A 78 8.45 -19.68 -0.64
CA LYS A 78 7.19 -19.49 0.12
C LYS A 78 7.46 -19.31 1.61
N ALA A 79 8.37 -20.08 2.21
CA ALA A 79 8.75 -19.93 3.61
C ALA A 79 9.32 -18.53 3.90
N HIS A 80 10.26 -18.08 3.06
CA HIS A 80 10.83 -16.73 3.17
C HIS A 80 9.77 -15.64 2.94
N ALA A 81 8.88 -15.82 1.96
CA ALA A 81 7.77 -14.88 1.74
C ALA A 81 6.85 -14.78 2.98
N ARG A 82 6.57 -15.89 3.68
CA ARG A 82 5.81 -15.86 4.95
C ARG A 82 6.54 -15.09 6.02
N GLU A 83 7.84 -15.33 6.19
CA GLU A 83 8.66 -14.66 7.20
C GLU A 83 8.69 -13.14 6.99
N ILE A 84 8.86 -12.68 5.75
CA ILE A 84 8.85 -11.24 5.44
C ILE A 84 7.47 -10.62 5.66
N LEU A 85 6.38 -11.32 5.32
CA LEU A 85 5.02 -10.83 5.55
C LEU A 85 4.69 -10.74 7.05
N ASP A 86 5.13 -11.73 7.83
CA ASP A 86 4.96 -11.77 9.29
C ASP A 86 5.81 -10.71 9.99
N ALA A 87 7.06 -10.50 9.53
CA ALA A 87 7.91 -9.41 10.00
C ALA A 87 7.35 -8.03 9.62
N TYR A 88 6.74 -7.89 8.44
CA TYR A 88 6.07 -6.66 8.02
C TYR A 88 4.82 -6.39 8.87
N ASP A 89 4.01 -7.40 9.16
CA ASP A 89 2.86 -7.27 10.06
C ASP A 89 3.29 -6.85 11.48
N ARG A 90 4.42 -7.38 11.95
CA ARG A 90 5.02 -7.02 13.26
C ARG A 90 5.70 -5.65 13.29
N SER A 91 6.29 -5.20 12.17
CA SER A 91 7.10 -3.95 12.10
C SER A 91 6.32 -2.75 11.58
N GLY A 92 5.35 -2.97 10.70
CA GLY A 92 4.47 -1.98 10.12
C GLY A 92 3.16 -1.90 10.91
N SER A 93 3.13 -0.99 11.89
CA SER A 93 1.93 -0.21 12.22
C SER A 93 0.60 -0.95 12.16
N THR A 94 0.45 -2.02 12.92
CA THR A 94 -0.85 -2.63 13.19
C THR A 94 -1.07 -2.83 14.68
N GLU A 95 -0.95 -1.74 15.42
CA GLU A 95 -1.81 -1.49 16.59
C GLU A 95 -3.29 -1.26 16.12
N TYR A 96 -3.55 -1.23 14.80
CA TYR A 96 -4.82 -0.81 14.16
C TYR A 96 -5.23 -1.58 12.87
N GLY A 97 -5.29 -2.91 12.82
CA GLY A 97 -5.64 -3.57 11.53
C GLY A 97 -6.05 -5.03 11.55
N VAL A 98 -5.57 -5.84 12.51
CA VAL A 98 -6.27 -7.10 12.84
C VAL A 98 -7.64 -6.75 13.41
N ASP A 99 -7.63 -5.81 14.36
CA ASP A 99 -8.80 -5.26 15.02
C ASP A 99 -9.74 -4.54 14.04
N GLU A 100 -9.23 -3.80 13.04
CA GLU A 100 -10.11 -3.09 12.10
C GLU A 100 -10.78 -4.03 11.10
N HIS A 101 -10.06 -5.02 10.56
CA HIS A 101 -10.66 -6.03 9.70
C HIS A 101 -11.71 -6.85 10.47
N GLU A 102 -11.38 -7.27 11.69
CA GLU A 102 -12.31 -7.94 12.59
C GLU A 102 -13.51 -7.06 12.93
N LYS A 103 -13.30 -5.81 13.35
CA LYS A 103 -14.37 -4.83 13.59
C LYS A 103 -15.28 -4.64 12.37
N ARG A 104 -14.72 -4.55 11.16
CA ARG A 104 -15.49 -4.42 9.91
C ARG A 104 -16.30 -5.69 9.61
N GLN A 105 -15.73 -6.88 9.83
CA GLN A 105 -16.46 -8.15 9.71
C GLN A 105 -17.61 -8.24 10.72
N LEU A 106 -17.34 -7.96 12.00
CA LEU A 106 -18.34 -7.97 13.07
C LEU A 106 -19.44 -6.92 12.80
N ALA A 107 -19.09 -5.72 12.33
CA ALA A 107 -20.07 -4.72 11.92
C ALA A 107 -20.95 -5.21 10.76
N GLY A 108 -20.38 -5.91 9.78
CA GLY A 108 -21.11 -6.52 8.68
C GLY A 108 -22.11 -7.58 9.15
N TYR A 109 -21.69 -8.48 10.04
CA TYR A 109 -22.58 -9.48 10.62
C TYR A 109 -23.68 -8.84 11.49
N LYS A 110 -23.37 -7.79 12.26
CA LYS A 110 -24.39 -7.00 12.99
C LYS A 110 -25.40 -6.36 12.05
N ALA A 111 -24.94 -5.80 10.94
CA ALA A 111 -25.83 -5.22 9.92
C ALA A 111 -26.72 -6.29 9.27
N ALA A 112 -26.20 -7.51 9.05
CA ALA A 112 -26.97 -8.61 8.49
C ALA A 112 -28.14 -9.03 9.40
N LEU A 113 -27.99 -8.95 10.73
CA LEU A 113 -29.08 -9.24 11.68
C LEU A 113 -30.25 -8.27 11.57
N SER A 114 -29.95 -6.99 11.36
CA SER A 114 -30.95 -5.92 11.27
C SER A 114 -31.57 -5.77 9.89
N ASN A 115 -31.00 -6.42 8.87
CA ASN A 115 -31.46 -6.27 7.49
C ASN A 115 -32.68 -7.19 7.21
N PRO A 116 -33.86 -6.63 6.87
CA PRO A 116 -35.06 -7.42 6.58
C PRO A 116 -34.95 -8.27 5.31
N ARG A 117 -33.97 -7.99 4.44
CA ARG A 117 -33.72 -8.77 3.21
C ARG A 117 -32.84 -10.00 3.43
N VAL A 118 -32.28 -10.17 4.63
CA VAL A 118 -31.44 -11.33 4.97
C VAL A 118 -32.34 -12.45 5.48
N SER A 119 -32.08 -13.68 5.02
CA SER A 119 -32.86 -14.85 5.43
C SER A 119 -32.59 -15.23 6.88
N GLU A 120 -33.55 -15.90 7.53
CA GLU A 120 -33.40 -16.30 8.93
C GLU A 120 -32.22 -17.26 9.15
N GLY A 121 -31.92 -18.16 8.21
CA GLY A 121 -30.74 -19.02 8.28
C GLY A 121 -29.43 -18.24 8.23
N ALA A 122 -29.34 -17.20 7.39
CA ALA A 122 -28.17 -16.33 7.33
C ALA A 122 -28.02 -15.48 8.60
N LYS A 123 -29.13 -15.04 9.21
CA LYS A 123 -29.11 -14.35 10.51
C LYS A 123 -28.69 -15.26 11.66
N GLN A 124 -29.04 -16.54 11.64
CA GLN A 124 -28.54 -17.49 12.63
C GLN A 124 -27.03 -17.65 12.53
N HIS A 125 -26.51 -17.83 11.31
CA HIS A 125 -25.07 -17.91 11.10
C HIS A 125 -24.34 -16.63 11.53
N ALA A 126 -24.90 -15.46 11.21
CA ALA A 126 -24.36 -14.18 11.66
C ALA A 126 -24.33 -14.04 13.19
N ARG A 127 -25.38 -14.53 13.88
CA ARG A 127 -25.42 -14.58 15.35
C ARG A 127 -24.33 -15.48 15.91
N GLN A 128 -24.20 -16.71 15.40
CA GLN A 128 -23.20 -17.66 15.87
C GLN A 128 -21.78 -17.10 15.71
N PHE A 129 -21.48 -16.48 14.56
CA PHE A 129 -20.18 -15.85 14.31
C PHE A 129 -19.89 -14.72 15.30
N LEU A 130 -20.88 -13.87 15.57
CA LEU A 130 -20.73 -12.77 16.55
C LEU A 130 -20.56 -13.28 17.98
N GLU A 131 -21.20 -14.39 18.36
CA GLU A 131 -21.08 -15.02 19.68
C GLU A 131 -19.70 -15.64 19.88
N GLU A 132 -19.18 -16.33 18.87
CA GLU A 132 -17.84 -16.93 18.86
C GLU A 132 -16.74 -15.86 19.02
N HIS A 133 -16.94 -14.68 18.45
CA HIS A 133 -16.01 -13.55 18.52
C HIS A 133 -16.33 -12.57 19.68
N GLY A 134 -17.24 -12.93 20.60
CA GLY A 134 -17.54 -12.12 21.79
C GLY A 134 -18.16 -10.75 21.51
N ALA A 135 -18.81 -10.59 20.35
CA ALA A 135 -19.33 -9.32 19.85
C ALA A 135 -20.87 -9.18 19.96
N LEU A 136 -21.53 -10.13 20.64
CA LEU A 136 -22.98 -10.23 20.77
C LEU A 136 -23.52 -9.54 22.03
#